data_AF-A0A1H3KGX3-F1
#
_entry.id   AF-A0A1H3KGX3-F1
#
_cell.length_a   1.000
_cell.length_b   1.000
_cell.length_c   1.000
_cell.angle_alpha   90.00
_cell.angle_beta   90.00
_cell.angle_gamma   90.00
#
_symmetry.space_group_name_H-M   'P 1'
#
loop_
_entity.id
_entity.type
_entity.pdbx_description
1 polymer ?
#
loop_
_entity_poly.entity_id
_entity_poly.type
_entity_poly.pdbx_seq_one_letter_code
_entity_poly.pdbx_strand_id
1 'polypeptide(L)'
;MKKKQQEKQSFRNCKKNILALITILLLVFVSMKTAGAASGSIQSERMEVMGKTVNVVTIDANNPNVRFDVAKGKDQRVGWESFQSILDRNQPIAAINGNYFDAYADDESAIVPWGYIIKDGEMINSGATINRGSFAVTFDGEIIIDRGEAFSKENIETMIEAGPLLMKDGIIVYDPDSGQFTQDRINRNPAQRSAIGFRPNGQVVMVTGSGIRMTELAEVMKSLGCYAATNLDGGASSALYANGKMLTSPGRKLNTVLTVYDDSDAIGSSGAASYADQIQVMVNNKPLDMEVAPVVINGRTLVPLRAIFEELQVELEWNSETRTAFATTEDAEIGLSIGQAEATVNGVSIPLEAPGTIIEGRTMVSVRFIAESLGAEVDWIAETRTVVIEMSHE
;
A
#
# COMPACT_ATOMS: atom_id res chain seq x y z
N MET A 1 46.92 -65.15 -14.55
CA MET A 1 47.41 -63.80 -14.16
C MET A 1 46.76 -62.64 -14.93
N LYS A 2 46.45 -62.75 -16.22
CA LYS A 2 45.90 -61.64 -17.03
C LYS A 2 44.49 -61.15 -16.64
N LYS A 3 43.59 -62.02 -16.17
CA LYS A 3 42.20 -61.66 -15.81
C LYS A 3 42.10 -60.74 -14.58
N LYS A 4 42.93 -60.97 -13.55
CA LYS A 4 43.00 -60.12 -12.35
C LYS A 4 43.62 -58.73 -12.60
N GLN A 5 44.41 -58.57 -13.67
CA GLN A 5 44.95 -57.26 -14.07
C GLN A 5 43.91 -56.43 -14.82
N GLN A 6 43.08 -57.04 -15.67
CA GLN A 6 41.98 -56.35 -16.38
C GLN A 6 40.90 -55.84 -15.42
N GLU A 7 40.51 -56.62 -14.40
CA GLU A 7 39.50 -56.19 -13.42
C GLU A 7 40.01 -55.04 -12.53
N LYS A 8 41.28 -55.05 -12.11
CA LYS A 8 41.89 -53.95 -11.36
C LYS A 8 41.99 -52.66 -12.18
N GLN A 9 42.16 -52.76 -13.50
CA GLN A 9 42.26 -51.61 -14.40
C GLN A 9 40.88 -51.00 -14.69
N SER A 10 39.84 -51.84 -14.81
CA SER A 10 38.45 -51.40 -14.91
C SER A 10 37.98 -50.68 -13.64
N PHE A 11 38.29 -51.22 -12.46
CA PHE A 11 37.96 -50.57 -11.17
C PHE A 11 38.70 -49.24 -10.94
N ARG A 12 39.95 -49.11 -11.40
CA ARG A 12 40.71 -47.86 -11.33
C ARG A 12 40.16 -46.78 -12.28
N ASN A 13 39.69 -47.17 -13.46
CA ASN A 13 39.07 -46.25 -14.41
C ASN A 13 37.67 -45.80 -13.95
N CYS A 14 36.90 -46.69 -13.32
CA CYS A 14 35.61 -46.35 -12.72
C CYS A 14 35.75 -45.34 -11.57
N LYS A 15 36.76 -45.52 -10.68
CA LYS A 15 37.05 -44.54 -9.61
C LYS A 15 37.55 -43.19 -10.11
N LYS A 16 38.34 -43.14 -11.19
CA LYS A 16 38.77 -41.87 -11.80
C LYS A 16 37.61 -41.12 -12.46
N ASN A 17 36.66 -41.82 -13.08
CA ASN A 17 35.49 -41.21 -13.70
C ASN A 17 34.44 -40.76 -12.67
N ILE A 18 34.28 -41.50 -11.56
CA ILE A 18 33.41 -41.08 -10.45
C ILE A 18 34.01 -39.88 -9.70
N LEU A 19 35.34 -39.83 -9.51
CA LEU A 19 35.98 -38.68 -8.89
C LEU A 19 35.93 -37.44 -9.81
N ALA A 20 36.11 -37.60 -11.13
CA ALA A 20 35.95 -36.51 -12.09
C ALA A 20 34.49 -36.01 -12.20
N LEU A 21 33.49 -36.88 -12.04
CA LEU A 21 32.08 -36.47 -11.98
C LEU A 21 31.78 -35.70 -10.69
N ILE A 22 32.36 -36.09 -9.56
CA ILE A 22 32.16 -35.41 -8.27
C ILE A 22 32.90 -34.06 -8.24
N THR A 23 34.06 -33.92 -8.90
CA THR A 23 34.76 -32.62 -9.00
C THR A 23 34.08 -31.67 -10.01
N ILE A 24 33.39 -32.18 -11.03
CA ILE A 24 32.55 -31.35 -11.92
C ILE A 24 31.22 -30.97 -11.25
N LEU A 25 30.71 -31.78 -10.32
CA LEU A 25 29.55 -31.43 -9.49
C LEU A 25 29.89 -30.44 -8.36
N LEU A 26 31.17 -30.27 -7.99
CA LEU A 26 31.63 -29.35 -6.94
C LEU A 26 32.13 -27.99 -7.46
N LEU A 27 32.16 -27.75 -8.77
CA LEU A 27 32.66 -26.51 -9.39
C LEU A 27 31.60 -25.71 -10.18
N VAL A 28 30.32 -26.03 -9.99
CA VAL A 28 29.20 -25.15 -10.35
C VAL A 28 28.52 -24.64 -9.08
N PHE A 29 29.31 -24.09 -8.15
CA PHE A 29 28.86 -22.96 -7.34
C PHE A 29 29.10 -21.68 -8.14
N VAL A 30 28.50 -21.61 -9.34
CA VAL A 30 28.19 -20.32 -9.93
C VAL A 30 27.07 -19.78 -9.06
N SER A 31 27.37 -18.66 -8.39
CA SER A 31 26.42 -17.84 -7.66
C SER A 31 25.13 -17.66 -8.45
N MET A 32 24.16 -18.57 -8.24
CA MET A 32 22.76 -18.24 -8.44
C MET A 32 22.48 -17.18 -7.38
N LYS A 33 22.63 -15.90 -7.78
CA LYS A 33 21.80 -14.87 -7.19
C LYS A 33 20.39 -15.42 -7.30
N THR A 34 19.79 -15.73 -6.17
CA THR A 34 18.36 -15.92 -6.06
C THR A 34 17.72 -14.69 -6.68
N ALA A 35 17.29 -14.81 -7.93
CA ALA A 35 16.28 -13.91 -8.45
C ALA A 35 15.08 -14.18 -7.56
N GLY A 36 14.81 -13.27 -6.63
CA GLY A 36 13.61 -13.32 -5.81
C GLY A 36 12.43 -13.55 -6.74
N ALA A 37 11.55 -14.49 -6.38
CA ALA A 37 10.28 -14.61 -7.07
C ALA A 37 9.66 -13.22 -7.08
N ALA A 38 9.35 -12.68 -8.27
CA ALA A 38 8.59 -11.44 -8.33
C ALA A 38 7.31 -11.69 -7.54
N SER A 39 7.11 -10.95 -6.45
CA SER A 39 5.89 -11.11 -5.70
C SER A 39 4.72 -10.81 -6.63
N GLY A 40 3.68 -11.65 -6.61
CA GLY A 40 2.46 -11.42 -7.37
C GLY A 40 1.77 -10.09 -7.03
N SER A 41 2.13 -9.48 -5.88
CA SER A 41 1.59 -8.22 -5.41
C SER A 41 2.10 -6.99 -6.16
N ILE A 42 3.25 -7.08 -6.87
CA ILE A 42 3.84 -5.92 -7.55
C ILE A 42 4.20 -6.23 -8.99
N GLN A 43 3.64 -5.42 -9.89
CA GLN A 43 3.94 -5.46 -11.32
C GLN A 43 4.52 -4.12 -11.77
N SER A 44 5.47 -4.16 -12.70
CA SER A 44 6.03 -2.96 -13.31
C SER A 44 6.06 -3.06 -14.82
N GLU A 45 5.64 -2.01 -15.50
CA GLU A 45 5.60 -1.93 -16.96
C GLU A 45 6.07 -0.55 -17.44
N ARG A 46 6.69 -0.50 -18.62
CA ARG A 46 6.91 0.74 -19.35
C ARG A 46 5.94 0.76 -20.53
N MET A 47 5.06 1.75 -20.58
CA MET A 47 3.95 1.80 -21.54
C MET A 47 3.72 3.21 -22.09
N GLU A 48 2.92 3.31 -23.14
CA GLU A 48 2.44 4.57 -23.68
C GLU A 48 0.99 4.80 -23.23
N VAL A 49 0.73 5.96 -22.63
CA VAL A 49 -0.59 6.39 -22.17
C VAL A 49 -0.80 7.82 -22.63
N MET A 50 -1.88 8.08 -23.38
CA MET A 50 -2.17 9.42 -23.90
C MET A 50 -1.00 10.04 -24.70
N GLY A 51 -0.25 9.22 -25.46
CA GLY A 51 0.92 9.65 -26.22
C GLY A 51 2.15 9.98 -25.36
N LYS A 52 2.15 9.62 -24.07
CA LYS A 52 3.27 9.79 -23.15
C LYS A 52 3.84 8.44 -22.75
N THR A 53 5.15 8.29 -22.88
CA THR A 53 5.85 7.12 -22.33
C THR A 53 6.02 7.27 -20.82
N VAL A 54 5.48 6.30 -20.08
CA VAL A 54 5.52 6.27 -18.62
C VAL A 54 6.03 4.92 -18.11
N ASN A 55 6.73 4.94 -16.98
CA ASN A 55 6.95 3.76 -16.17
C ASN A 55 5.83 3.71 -15.12
N VAL A 56 5.20 2.54 -14.99
CA VAL A 56 4.09 2.29 -14.08
C VAL A 56 4.46 1.13 -13.18
N VAL A 57 4.27 1.29 -11.87
CA VAL A 57 4.27 0.21 -10.90
C VAL A 57 2.85 0.08 -10.34
N THR A 58 2.29 -1.11 -10.44
CA THR A 58 0.98 -1.45 -9.86
C THR A 58 1.22 -2.36 -8.65
N ILE A 59 0.58 -2.01 -7.54
CA ILE A 59 0.65 -2.72 -6.25
C ILE A 59 -0.75 -3.21 -5.91
N ASP A 60 -0.90 -4.48 -5.57
CA ASP A 60 -2.13 -5.04 -5.01
C ASP A 60 -2.21 -4.76 -3.51
N ALA A 61 -2.87 -3.66 -3.13
CA ALA A 61 -3.03 -3.29 -1.73
C ALA A 61 -4.15 -4.07 -1.02
N ASN A 62 -4.80 -5.02 -1.70
CA ASN A 62 -5.65 -6.02 -1.05
C ASN A 62 -4.83 -7.16 -0.41
N ASN A 63 -3.56 -7.30 -0.78
CA ASN A 63 -2.69 -8.29 -0.16
C ASN A 63 -2.35 -7.82 1.26
N PRO A 64 -2.74 -8.55 2.32
CA PRO A 64 -2.50 -8.13 3.70
C PRO A 64 -1.02 -8.09 4.09
N ASN A 65 -0.13 -8.67 3.27
CA ASN A 65 1.32 -8.60 3.48
C ASN A 65 1.94 -7.33 2.87
N VAL A 66 1.17 -6.57 2.08
CA VAL A 66 1.64 -5.31 1.50
C VAL A 66 1.49 -4.19 2.51
N ARG A 67 2.59 -3.51 2.82
CA ARG A 67 2.60 -2.30 3.66
C ARG A 67 3.36 -1.17 3.00
N PHE A 68 2.97 0.05 3.36
CA PHE A 68 3.59 1.30 2.91
C PHE A 68 4.37 1.93 4.08
N ASP A 69 5.44 2.64 3.77
CA ASP A 69 6.27 3.34 4.76
C ASP A 69 7.00 4.52 4.11
N VAL A 70 7.60 5.41 4.93
CA VAL A 70 8.41 6.56 4.49
C VAL A 70 9.87 6.40 4.90
N ALA A 71 10.73 6.15 3.93
CA ALA A 71 12.17 6.22 4.12
C ALA A 71 12.67 7.67 4.01
N LYS A 72 13.53 8.07 4.95
CA LYS A 72 14.12 9.42 5.02
C LYS A 72 15.62 9.35 4.71
N GLY A 73 16.15 10.40 4.10
CA GLY A 73 17.59 10.51 3.81
C GLY A 73 18.41 10.41 5.10
N LYS A 74 19.33 9.43 5.16
CA LYS A 74 20.11 9.09 6.37
C LYS A 74 19.27 8.81 7.62
N ASP A 75 18.00 8.45 7.44
CA ASP A 75 16.98 8.29 8.49
C ASP A 75 16.74 9.55 9.34
N GLN A 76 17.11 10.71 8.81
CA GLN A 76 16.92 12.00 9.45
C GLN A 76 15.84 12.79 8.72
N ARG A 77 15.07 13.60 9.45
CA ARG A 77 14.15 14.57 8.85
C ARG A 77 14.90 15.56 7.95
N VAL A 78 16.10 15.96 8.38
CA VAL A 78 16.94 16.96 7.72
C VAL A 78 18.01 16.28 6.90
N GLY A 79 18.28 16.80 5.70
CA GLY A 79 19.31 16.30 4.80
C GLY A 79 18.76 15.46 3.66
N TRP A 80 19.65 14.76 2.95
CA TRP A 80 19.28 13.93 1.81
C TRP A 80 20.24 12.75 1.66
N GLU A 81 19.87 11.82 0.79
CA GLU A 81 20.69 10.66 0.49
C GLU A 81 20.50 10.21 -0.96
N SER A 82 21.47 9.48 -1.53
CA SER A 82 21.25 8.86 -2.84
C SER A 82 20.12 7.84 -2.74
N PHE A 83 19.28 7.79 -3.77
CA PHE A 83 18.16 6.84 -3.79
C PHE A 83 18.63 5.39 -3.63
N GLN A 84 19.75 5.02 -4.27
CA GLN A 84 20.32 3.68 -4.11
C GLN A 84 20.68 3.36 -2.65
N SER A 85 21.28 4.29 -1.91
CA SER A 85 21.66 4.05 -0.51
C SER A 85 20.43 3.93 0.40
N ILE A 86 19.36 4.69 0.11
CA ILE A 86 18.05 4.51 0.77
C ILE A 86 17.50 3.10 0.47
N LEU A 87 17.50 2.67 -0.80
CA LEU A 87 17.04 1.33 -1.19
C LEU A 87 17.88 0.23 -0.54
N ASP A 88 19.19 0.37 -0.50
CA ASP A 88 20.11 -0.61 0.08
C ASP A 88 19.88 -0.76 1.59
N ARG A 89 19.57 0.33 2.30
CA ARG A 89 19.28 0.30 3.73
C ARG A 89 17.91 -0.31 4.03
N ASN A 90 16.89 0.07 3.24
CA ASN A 90 15.50 -0.23 3.55
C ASN A 90 15.02 -1.54 2.91
N GLN A 91 15.65 -1.99 1.81
CA GLN A 91 15.26 -3.21 1.07
C GLN A 91 13.76 -3.30 0.70
N PRO A 92 13.14 -2.23 0.16
CA PRO A 92 11.73 -2.30 -0.24
C PRO A 92 11.56 -3.16 -1.51
N ILE A 93 10.35 -3.66 -1.75
CA ILE A 93 10.00 -4.33 -3.01
C ILE A 93 9.60 -3.31 -4.09
N ALA A 94 9.09 -2.14 -3.71
CA ALA A 94 8.92 -0.99 -4.60
C ALA A 94 9.12 0.35 -3.87
N ALA A 95 9.50 1.38 -4.61
CA ALA A 95 9.70 2.71 -4.04
C ALA A 95 9.52 3.83 -5.08
N ILE A 96 8.98 4.97 -4.64
CA ILE A 96 8.86 6.21 -5.41
C ILE A 96 9.33 7.39 -4.56
N ASN A 97 9.87 8.44 -5.19
CA ASN A 97 10.23 9.66 -4.45
C ASN A 97 8.99 10.31 -3.79
N GLY A 98 9.19 11.04 -2.69
CA GLY A 98 8.11 11.62 -1.88
C GLY A 98 7.92 13.14 -2.05
N ASN A 99 7.97 13.83 -0.91
CA ASN A 99 7.71 15.25 -0.72
C ASN A 99 8.65 16.17 -1.50
N TYR A 100 8.21 17.41 -1.70
CA TYR A 100 9.10 18.50 -2.09
C TYR A 100 10.11 18.84 -0.99
N PHE A 101 11.26 19.38 -1.39
CA PHE A 101 12.26 19.99 -0.52
C PHE A 101 13.09 20.98 -1.34
N ASP A 102 13.79 21.90 -0.67
CA ASP A 102 14.76 22.76 -1.36
C ASP A 102 16.05 21.99 -1.63
N ALA A 103 16.14 21.35 -2.79
CA ALA A 103 17.29 20.52 -3.15
C ALA A 103 18.60 21.28 -3.43
N TYR A 104 18.60 22.61 -3.39
CA TYR A 104 19.74 23.44 -3.78
C TYR A 104 20.17 24.39 -2.67
N ALA A 105 19.73 24.17 -1.43
CA ALA A 105 20.20 24.97 -0.32
C ALA A 105 21.71 24.78 -0.11
N ASP A 106 22.38 25.88 0.26
CA ASP A 106 23.83 25.91 0.48
C ASP A 106 24.28 25.10 1.71
N ASP A 107 23.36 24.84 2.64
CA ASP A 107 23.58 24.08 3.87
C ASP A 107 22.65 22.86 3.94
N GLU A 108 23.22 21.70 4.30
CA GLU A 108 22.45 20.47 4.52
C GLU A 108 21.37 20.64 5.60
N SER A 109 21.57 21.54 6.57
CA SER A 109 20.58 21.83 7.62
C SER A 109 19.30 22.48 7.08
N ALA A 110 19.37 23.12 5.91
CA ALA A 110 18.22 23.74 5.25
C ALA A 110 17.44 22.76 4.36
N ILE A 111 17.94 21.53 4.20
CA ILE A 111 17.30 20.47 3.44
C ILE A 111 16.21 19.84 4.30
N VAL A 112 15.04 20.44 4.27
CA VAL A 112 13.86 19.98 5.01
C VAL A 112 12.72 19.67 4.05
N PRO A 113 11.95 18.60 4.30
CA PRO A 113 10.76 18.31 3.51
C PRO A 113 9.68 19.36 3.72
N TRP A 114 8.88 19.57 2.68
CA TRP A 114 7.67 20.38 2.73
C TRP A 114 6.43 19.50 2.75
N GLY A 115 5.39 19.93 3.47
CA GLY A 115 4.15 19.17 3.65
C GLY A 115 4.25 18.10 4.74
N TYR A 116 3.13 17.45 5.03
CA TYR A 116 3.03 16.39 6.01
C TYR A 116 3.90 15.17 5.67
N ILE A 117 4.49 14.60 6.72
CA ILE A 117 5.04 13.24 6.74
C ILE A 117 4.57 12.59 8.02
N ILE A 118 3.89 11.46 7.89
CA ILE A 118 3.56 10.57 9.01
C ILE A 118 4.21 9.23 8.71
N LYS A 119 4.87 8.66 9.72
CA LYS A 119 5.49 7.35 9.67
C LYS A 119 5.21 6.65 10.99
N ASP A 120 4.70 5.43 10.91
CA ASP A 120 4.33 4.61 12.08
C ASP A 120 3.38 5.37 13.03
N GLY A 121 2.48 6.18 12.47
CA GLY A 121 1.60 7.08 13.24
C GLY A 121 2.24 8.38 13.74
N GLU A 122 3.57 8.47 13.74
CA GLU A 122 4.28 9.64 14.25
C GLU A 122 4.36 10.75 13.21
N MET A 123 3.96 11.97 13.60
CA MET A 123 4.11 13.16 12.76
C MET A 123 5.58 13.59 12.70
N ILE A 124 6.27 13.19 11.63
CA ILE A 124 7.68 13.54 11.41
C ILE A 124 7.84 14.97 10.88
N ASN A 125 6.88 15.45 10.07
CA ASN A 125 6.93 16.80 9.53
C ASN A 125 5.52 17.40 9.45
N SER A 126 5.37 18.60 10.01
CA SER A 126 4.14 19.39 9.97
C SER A 126 4.43 20.69 9.22
N GLY A 127 4.42 20.64 7.89
CA GLY A 127 4.97 21.70 7.03
C GLY A 127 3.91 22.58 6.36
N ALA A 128 3.15 23.33 7.16
CA ALA A 128 2.08 24.26 6.78
C ALA A 128 2.18 24.86 5.35
N THR A 129 1.33 24.40 4.41
CA THR A 129 0.78 25.21 3.31
C THR A 129 -0.46 24.53 2.75
N ILE A 130 -1.55 25.29 2.72
CA ILE A 130 -2.92 24.92 2.33
C ILE A 130 -3.02 24.11 1.02
N ASN A 131 -3.79 23.02 1.11
CA ASN A 131 -4.49 22.35 0.04
C ASN A 131 -3.63 21.47 -0.90
N ARG A 132 -2.55 20.88 -0.40
CA ARG A 132 -1.71 19.96 -1.20
C ARG A 132 -2.32 18.57 -1.25
N GLY A 133 -2.22 17.93 -2.41
CA GLY A 133 -2.58 16.51 -2.51
C GLY A 133 -1.59 15.64 -1.73
N SER A 134 -2.15 14.62 -1.07
CA SER A 134 -1.47 13.71 -0.17
C SER A 134 -1.84 12.27 -0.49
N PHE A 135 -0.93 11.35 -0.23
CA PHE A 135 -1.20 9.92 -0.15
C PHE A 135 -1.06 9.51 1.30
N ALA A 136 -2.06 8.83 1.83
CA ALA A 136 -2.06 8.28 3.17
C ALA A 136 -2.56 6.84 3.18
N VAL A 137 -2.05 6.08 4.14
CA VAL A 137 -2.53 4.76 4.53
C VAL A 137 -2.92 4.86 6.00
N THR A 138 -4.16 4.53 6.30
CA THR A 138 -4.63 4.43 7.68
C THR A 138 -4.15 3.14 8.30
N PHE A 139 -4.23 3.05 9.63
CA PHE A 139 -3.79 1.83 10.29
C PHE A 139 -4.66 0.59 9.98
N ASP A 140 -5.93 0.78 9.62
CA ASP A 140 -6.83 -0.28 9.14
C ASP A 140 -6.61 -0.61 7.64
N GLY A 141 -5.57 -0.05 7.04
CA GLY A 141 -5.11 -0.33 5.68
C GLY A 141 -5.76 0.54 4.58
N GLU A 142 -6.58 1.53 4.96
CA GLU A 142 -7.32 2.37 4.02
C GLU A 142 -6.39 3.33 3.29
N ILE A 143 -6.43 3.27 1.95
CA ILE A 143 -5.71 4.20 1.10
C ILE A 143 -6.58 5.44 0.88
N ILE A 144 -6.06 6.59 1.30
CA ILE A 144 -6.69 7.89 1.13
C ILE A 144 -5.81 8.77 0.26
N ILE A 145 -6.39 9.32 -0.80
CA ILE A 145 -5.76 10.38 -1.59
C ILE A 145 -6.71 11.57 -1.65
N ASP A 146 -6.35 12.63 -0.93
CA ASP A 146 -7.05 13.91 -0.93
C ASP A 146 -6.07 15.03 -0.53
N ARG A 147 -6.59 16.22 -0.28
CA ARG A 147 -5.87 17.31 0.35
C ARG A 147 -5.52 16.94 1.79
N GLY A 148 -4.27 17.19 2.19
CA GLY A 148 -3.75 16.73 3.48
C GLY A 148 -4.56 17.25 4.67
N GLU A 149 -5.21 18.40 4.56
CA GLU A 149 -6.07 18.96 5.62
C GLU A 149 -7.39 18.20 5.82
N ALA A 150 -7.80 17.36 4.87
CA ALA A 150 -9.03 16.59 4.97
C ALA A 150 -8.91 15.34 5.87
N PHE A 151 -7.69 14.93 6.23
CA PHE A 151 -7.49 13.70 6.99
C PHE A 151 -7.54 13.97 8.49
N SER A 152 -8.26 13.13 9.25
CA SER A 152 -7.96 12.95 10.67
C SER A 152 -6.59 12.30 10.78
N LYS A 153 -5.63 12.96 11.41
CA LYS A 153 -4.23 12.46 11.49
C LYS A 153 -4.06 11.33 12.49
N GLU A 154 -5.02 11.16 13.39
CA GLU A 154 -4.98 10.17 14.46
C GLU A 154 -5.08 8.73 13.93
N ASN A 155 -5.78 8.52 12.80
CA ASN A 155 -5.92 7.20 12.18
C ASN A 155 -4.92 6.96 11.02
N ILE A 156 -3.85 7.74 10.90
CA ILE A 156 -2.93 7.66 9.74
C ILE A 156 -1.63 6.98 10.16
N GLU A 157 -1.34 5.82 9.57
CA GLU A 157 -0.08 5.09 9.80
C GLU A 157 1.06 5.70 8.98
N THR A 158 0.81 5.90 7.69
CA THR A 158 1.80 6.37 6.71
C THR A 158 1.22 7.50 5.89
N MET A 159 1.96 8.60 5.74
CA MET A 159 1.56 9.73 4.89
C MET A 159 2.73 10.44 4.27
N ILE A 160 2.56 10.83 3.00
CA ILE A 160 3.37 11.84 2.33
C ILE A 160 2.48 12.90 1.68
N GLU A 161 2.96 14.15 1.64
CA GLU A 161 2.26 15.28 1.04
C GLU A 161 3.18 16.06 0.09
N ALA A 162 2.73 16.25 -1.14
CA ALA A 162 3.45 17.04 -2.13
C ALA A 162 2.46 17.89 -2.92
N GLY A 163 1.63 17.24 -3.73
CA GLY A 163 0.63 17.88 -4.55
C GLY A 163 1.19 18.47 -5.85
N PRO A 164 0.31 19.01 -6.70
CA PRO A 164 -1.13 19.18 -6.50
C PRO A 164 -1.93 17.86 -6.42
N LEU A 165 -3.14 17.93 -5.87
CA LEU A 165 -4.15 16.89 -6.07
C LEU A 165 -4.55 16.90 -7.56
N LEU A 166 -4.49 15.72 -8.19
CA LEU A 166 -4.77 15.57 -9.62
C LEU A 166 -6.22 15.20 -9.85
N MET A 167 -6.68 14.21 -9.08
CA MET A 167 -7.99 13.59 -9.23
C MET A 167 -8.59 13.26 -7.88
N LYS A 168 -9.92 13.34 -7.82
CA LYS A 168 -10.74 12.90 -6.70
C LYS A 168 -12.07 12.41 -7.26
N ASP A 169 -12.65 11.37 -6.66
CA ASP A 169 -13.97 10.84 -7.02
C ASP A 169 -14.12 10.50 -8.52
N GLY A 170 -13.05 9.99 -9.14
CA GLY A 170 -13.00 9.61 -10.55
C GLY A 170 -12.90 10.79 -11.54
N ILE A 171 -12.87 12.04 -11.05
CA ILE A 171 -12.77 13.25 -11.88
C ILE A 171 -11.45 13.98 -11.67
N ILE A 172 -10.99 14.67 -12.71
CA ILE A 172 -9.81 15.53 -12.62
C ILE A 172 -10.21 16.81 -11.89
N VAL A 173 -9.51 17.12 -10.82
CA VAL A 173 -9.74 18.31 -9.97
C VAL A 173 -8.58 19.29 -10.04
N TYR A 174 -7.51 18.94 -10.76
CA TYR A 174 -6.38 19.83 -10.98
C TYR A 174 -6.78 21.02 -11.85
N ASP A 175 -6.52 22.22 -11.32
CA ASP A 175 -6.69 23.48 -12.04
C ASP A 175 -5.34 24.26 -12.05
N PRO A 176 -4.70 24.42 -13.23
CA PRO A 176 -3.45 25.18 -13.35
C PRO A 176 -3.61 26.68 -13.05
N ASP A 177 -4.84 27.20 -13.07
CA ASP A 177 -5.14 28.62 -12.86
C ASP A 177 -5.60 28.92 -11.41
N SER A 178 -5.69 27.89 -10.55
CA SER A 178 -6.11 28.00 -9.14
C SER A 178 -5.19 28.85 -8.25
N GLY A 179 -3.99 29.19 -8.73
CA GLY A 179 -2.99 29.93 -7.95
C GLY A 179 -2.27 29.13 -6.85
N GLN A 180 -2.65 27.85 -6.62
CA GLN A 180 -2.04 27.01 -5.58
C GLN A 180 -0.56 26.72 -5.84
N PHE A 181 -0.17 26.58 -7.12
CA PHE A 181 1.21 26.38 -7.56
C PHE A 181 1.60 27.45 -8.58
N THR A 182 2.44 28.40 -8.19
CA THR A 182 2.78 29.56 -9.03
C THR A 182 4.03 29.37 -9.89
N GLN A 183 4.88 28.39 -9.56
CA GLN A 183 6.10 28.13 -10.32
C GLN A 183 5.79 27.30 -11.57
N ASP A 184 6.00 27.86 -12.76
CA ASP A 184 5.68 27.18 -14.03
C ASP A 184 6.40 25.85 -14.21
N ARG A 185 7.62 25.69 -13.66
CA ARG A 185 8.33 24.40 -13.65
C ARG A 185 7.54 23.29 -12.96
N ILE A 186 6.71 23.64 -11.98
CA ILE A 186 5.82 22.73 -11.26
C ILE A 186 4.47 22.68 -11.97
N ASN A 187 3.88 23.84 -12.27
CA ASN A 187 2.50 23.96 -12.75
C ASN A 187 2.33 23.67 -14.25
N ARG A 188 3.03 24.37 -15.14
CA ARG A 188 2.69 24.41 -16.58
C ARG A 188 3.67 23.69 -17.50
N ASN A 189 4.96 23.70 -17.18
CA ASN A 189 5.99 23.22 -18.10
C ASN A 189 6.03 21.69 -18.16
N PRO A 190 6.34 21.10 -19.33
CA PRO A 190 6.68 19.69 -19.43
C PRO A 190 7.92 19.43 -18.58
N ALA A 191 7.86 18.38 -17.75
CA ALA A 191 9.00 17.98 -16.92
C ALA A 191 9.01 16.46 -16.76
N GLN A 192 10.02 15.96 -16.05
CA GLN A 192 9.89 14.65 -15.43
C GLN A 192 8.89 14.75 -14.28
N ARG A 193 7.98 13.80 -14.18
CA ARG A 193 6.87 13.80 -13.22
C ARG A 193 6.83 12.49 -12.46
N SER A 194 6.33 12.58 -11.24
CA SER A 194 6.03 11.45 -10.36
C SER A 194 4.62 11.61 -9.82
N ALA A 195 3.83 10.54 -9.79
CA ALA A 195 2.49 10.55 -9.23
C ALA A 195 2.17 9.22 -8.57
N ILE A 196 1.20 9.27 -7.65
CA ILE A 196 0.61 8.10 -7.03
C ILE A 196 -0.92 8.22 -7.07
N GLY A 197 -1.59 7.10 -7.31
CA GLY A 197 -3.04 7.01 -7.37
C GLY A 197 -3.53 5.66 -6.85
N PHE A 198 -4.83 5.53 -6.64
CA PHE A 198 -5.45 4.24 -6.36
C PHE A 198 -6.63 3.99 -7.31
N ARG A 199 -6.89 2.71 -7.56
CA ARG A 199 -8.00 2.22 -8.37
C ARG A 199 -9.09 1.64 -7.46
N PRO A 200 -10.37 1.66 -7.87
CA PRO A 200 -11.47 1.09 -7.07
C PRO A 200 -11.33 -0.41 -6.75
N ASN A 201 -10.47 -1.14 -7.48
CA ASN A 201 -10.18 -2.55 -7.24
C ASN A 201 -9.06 -2.78 -6.20
N GLY A 202 -8.69 -1.76 -5.42
CA GLY A 202 -7.72 -1.88 -4.34
C GLY A 202 -6.26 -1.87 -4.81
N GLN A 203 -6.00 -1.45 -6.04
CA GLN A 203 -4.64 -1.31 -6.55
C GLN A 203 -4.10 0.10 -6.35
N VAL A 204 -2.85 0.22 -5.88
CA VAL A 204 -2.08 1.47 -5.91
C VAL A 204 -1.24 1.52 -7.18
N VAL A 205 -1.17 2.69 -7.80
CA VAL A 205 -0.45 2.93 -9.05
C VAL A 205 0.56 4.05 -8.83
N MET A 206 1.85 3.73 -8.98
CA MET A 206 2.95 4.68 -8.94
C MET A 206 3.47 4.92 -10.36
N VAL A 207 3.59 6.18 -10.77
CA VAL A 207 3.92 6.58 -12.14
C VAL A 207 5.11 7.51 -12.15
N THR A 208 6.02 7.29 -13.10
CA THR A 208 7.00 8.30 -13.52
C THR A 208 7.05 8.44 -15.03
N GLY A 209 7.33 9.63 -15.53
CA GLY A 209 7.46 9.89 -16.97
C GLY A 209 8.11 11.22 -17.27
N SER A 210 8.53 11.45 -18.52
CA SER A 210 9.27 12.65 -18.94
C SER A 210 8.54 13.43 -20.03
N GLY A 211 8.67 14.76 -20.02
CA GLY A 211 8.01 15.63 -21.01
C GLY A 211 6.49 15.73 -20.79
N ILE A 212 6.07 15.62 -19.53
CA ILE A 212 4.67 15.58 -19.12
C ILE A 212 4.32 16.87 -18.37
N ARG A 213 3.30 17.58 -18.84
CA ARG A 213 2.67 18.71 -18.15
C ARG A 213 1.74 18.19 -17.04
N MET A 214 1.46 19.00 -16.03
CA MET A 214 0.61 18.55 -14.92
C MET A 214 -0.80 18.15 -15.37
N THR A 215 -1.38 18.86 -16.34
CA THR A 215 -2.68 18.49 -16.93
C THR A 215 -2.62 17.14 -17.64
N GLU A 216 -1.55 16.88 -18.39
CA GLU A 216 -1.33 15.58 -19.06
C GLU A 216 -1.12 14.45 -18.06
N LEU A 217 -0.46 14.72 -16.92
CA LEU A 217 -0.28 13.75 -15.84
C LEU A 217 -1.62 13.34 -15.23
N ALA A 218 -2.53 14.30 -14.99
CA ALA A 218 -3.88 13.99 -14.51
C ALA A 218 -4.65 13.09 -15.48
N GLU A 219 -4.56 13.35 -16.79
CA GLU A 219 -5.19 12.52 -17.82
C GLU A 219 -4.54 11.12 -17.92
N VAL A 220 -3.22 11.02 -17.73
CA VAL A 220 -2.52 9.72 -17.64
C VAL A 220 -3.05 8.92 -16.45
N MET A 221 -3.12 9.51 -15.26
CA MET A 221 -3.62 8.81 -14.05
C MET A 221 -5.07 8.36 -14.24
N LYS A 222 -5.92 9.19 -14.86
CA LYS A 222 -7.30 8.84 -15.20
C LYS A 222 -7.37 7.68 -16.19
N SER A 223 -6.56 7.72 -17.23
CA SER A 223 -6.50 6.66 -18.25
C SER A 223 -5.96 5.34 -17.70
N LEU A 224 -5.15 5.40 -16.65
CA LEU A 224 -4.70 4.24 -15.88
C LEU A 224 -5.77 3.71 -14.90
N GLY A 225 -6.98 4.29 -14.87
CA GLY A 225 -8.12 3.84 -14.06
C GLY A 225 -8.11 4.34 -12.62
N CYS A 226 -7.31 5.35 -12.28
CA CYS A 226 -7.26 5.87 -10.91
C CYS A 226 -8.57 6.60 -10.57
N TYR A 227 -9.08 6.35 -9.37
CA TYR A 227 -10.24 7.04 -8.79
C TYR A 227 -9.81 8.34 -8.09
N ALA A 228 -8.68 8.31 -7.39
CA ALA A 228 -7.99 9.49 -6.90
C ALA A 228 -6.49 9.40 -7.19
N ALA A 229 -5.85 10.55 -7.35
CA ALA A 229 -4.43 10.63 -7.65
C ALA A 229 -3.84 11.98 -7.22
N THR A 230 -2.58 11.97 -6.82
CA THR A 230 -1.82 13.17 -6.51
C THR A 230 -0.42 13.14 -7.13
N ASN A 231 0.10 14.32 -7.44
CA ASN A 231 1.47 14.52 -7.89
C ASN A 231 2.45 14.51 -6.71
N LEU A 232 3.66 13.98 -6.94
CA LEU A 232 4.80 13.97 -6.03
C LEU A 232 5.91 14.91 -6.53
N ASP A 233 7.03 15.03 -5.82
CA ASP A 233 8.15 15.84 -6.33
C ASP A 233 8.62 15.32 -7.70
N GLY A 234 8.98 16.24 -8.59
CA GLY A 234 9.28 15.95 -9.99
C GLY A 234 10.70 16.31 -10.38
N GLY A 235 10.91 16.46 -11.68
CA GLY A 235 12.19 16.82 -12.27
C GLY A 235 13.28 15.84 -11.85
N ALA A 236 14.43 16.35 -11.42
CA ALA A 236 15.55 15.52 -10.99
C ALA A 236 15.23 14.64 -9.76
N SER A 237 14.13 14.87 -9.03
CA SER A 237 13.73 14.00 -7.90
C SER A 237 12.99 12.76 -8.36
N SER A 238 12.46 12.74 -9.58
CA SER A 238 11.65 11.62 -10.05
C SER A 238 12.44 10.33 -10.01
N ALA A 239 11.98 9.40 -9.19
CA ALA A 239 12.62 8.12 -8.94
C ALA A 239 11.56 7.03 -8.84
N LEU A 240 11.83 5.86 -9.41
CA LEU A 240 10.92 4.72 -9.33
C LEU A 240 11.72 3.42 -9.35
N TYR A 241 11.43 2.55 -8.42
CA TYR A 241 12.06 1.24 -8.26
C TYR A 241 10.98 0.18 -8.00
N ALA A 242 11.15 -1.01 -8.57
CA ALA A 242 10.34 -2.18 -8.24
C ALA A 242 11.10 -3.47 -8.53
N ASN A 243 10.88 -4.50 -7.71
CA ASN A 243 11.36 -5.87 -7.91
C ASN A 243 12.86 -5.94 -8.29
N GLY A 244 13.73 -5.27 -7.52
CA GLY A 244 15.18 -5.28 -7.78
C GLY A 244 15.64 -4.36 -8.91
N LYS A 245 14.73 -3.62 -9.56
CA LYS A 245 15.04 -2.83 -10.76
C LYS A 245 14.77 -1.35 -10.56
N MET A 246 15.78 -0.54 -10.86
CA MET A 246 15.64 0.90 -11.07
C MET A 246 14.89 1.15 -12.38
N LEU A 247 13.65 1.65 -12.30
CA LEU A 247 12.82 1.98 -13.46
C LEU A 247 13.03 3.42 -13.91
N THR A 248 13.21 4.32 -12.93
CA THR A 248 13.52 5.73 -13.14
C THR A 248 14.60 6.15 -12.15
N SER A 249 15.76 6.56 -12.65
CA SER A 249 16.87 7.06 -11.84
C SER A 249 16.72 8.55 -11.57
N PRO A 250 16.79 9.01 -10.30
CA PRO A 250 16.79 10.44 -10.01
C PRO A 250 18.10 11.10 -10.44
N GLY A 251 18.02 12.37 -10.83
CA GLY A 251 19.16 13.22 -11.13
C GLY A 251 19.79 13.89 -9.90
N ARG A 252 19.21 13.71 -8.70
CA ARG A 252 19.70 14.26 -7.43
C ARG A 252 19.44 13.30 -6.26
N LYS A 253 20.02 13.63 -5.10
CA LYS A 253 19.69 12.98 -3.82
C LYS A 253 18.26 13.33 -3.40
N LEU A 254 17.65 12.47 -2.58
CA LEU A 254 16.26 12.60 -2.13
C LEU A 254 16.23 12.80 -0.61
N ASN A 255 15.26 13.59 -0.13
CA ASN A 255 14.96 13.71 1.30
C ASN A 255 13.97 12.63 1.76
N THR A 256 12.88 12.41 1.03
CA THR A 256 11.90 11.35 1.33
C THR A 256 11.60 10.45 0.14
N VAL A 257 11.31 9.19 0.47
CA VAL A 257 10.93 8.12 -0.45
C VAL A 257 9.76 7.36 0.18
N LEU A 258 8.66 7.21 -0.56
CA LEU A 258 7.61 6.27 -0.20
C LEU A 258 8.07 4.87 -0.60
N THR A 259 8.10 3.96 0.37
CA THR A 259 8.55 2.58 0.22
C THR A 259 7.38 1.62 0.41
N VAL A 260 7.45 0.49 -0.28
CA VAL A 260 6.45 -0.58 -0.23
C VAL A 260 7.17 -1.89 0.05
N TYR A 261 6.60 -2.67 0.96
CA TYR A 261 7.09 -3.98 1.37
C TYR A 261 6.05 -5.04 1.09
N ASP A 262 6.51 -6.28 0.90
CA ASP A 262 5.68 -7.47 0.88
C ASP A 262 6.27 -8.44 1.90
N ASP A 263 5.65 -8.53 3.06
CA ASP A 263 6.16 -9.29 4.19
C ASP A 263 5.76 -10.79 4.12
N SER A 264 5.34 -11.29 2.95
CA SER A 264 5.03 -12.71 2.74
C SER A 264 6.20 -13.64 3.04
N ASP A 265 7.45 -13.19 2.83
CA ASP A 265 8.66 -13.92 3.19
C ASP A 265 8.95 -13.92 4.71
N ALA A 266 8.43 -12.93 5.46
CA ALA A 266 8.58 -12.88 6.93
C ALA A 266 7.75 -13.99 7.61
N ILE A 267 6.60 -14.34 7.03
CA ILE A 267 5.70 -15.40 7.51
C ILE A 267 6.30 -16.81 7.26
N GLY A 268 7.28 -16.94 6.36
CA GLY A 268 7.91 -18.21 5.97
C GLY A 268 8.93 -18.80 6.96
N SER A 269 9.25 -18.12 8.07
CA SER A 269 10.32 -18.56 8.99
C SER A 269 9.90 -18.80 10.46
N SER A 270 8.64 -18.59 10.82
CA SER A 270 8.12 -18.94 12.15
C SER A 270 6.82 -19.72 12.05
N GLY A 271 6.90 -21.04 12.25
CA GLY A 271 5.75 -21.78 12.76
C GLY A 271 5.29 -21.14 14.07
N ALA A 272 3.99 -20.88 14.16
CA ALA A 272 3.31 -19.92 15.03
C ALA A 272 3.43 -18.47 14.54
N ALA A 273 2.45 -18.06 13.72
CA ALA A 273 2.14 -16.64 13.55
C ALA A 273 2.02 -16.02 14.94
N SER A 274 2.86 -15.03 15.22
CA SER A 274 2.69 -14.19 16.39
C SER A 274 1.30 -13.54 16.29
N TYR A 275 0.46 -13.70 17.30
CA TYR A 275 -0.82 -12.98 17.43
C TYR A 275 -0.66 -11.44 17.38
N ALA A 276 0.57 -10.92 17.34
CA ALA A 276 0.88 -9.49 17.21
C ALA A 276 0.81 -8.93 15.79
N ASP A 277 0.80 -9.77 14.73
CA ASP A 277 0.73 -9.28 13.33
C ASP A 277 -0.69 -9.33 12.73
N GLN A 278 -1.59 -10.09 13.35
CA GLN A 278 -2.98 -10.20 12.88
C GLN A 278 -3.82 -9.05 13.42
N ILE A 279 -4.76 -8.57 12.59
CA ILE A 279 -5.75 -7.59 13.04
C ILE A 279 -6.58 -8.22 14.15
N GLN A 280 -6.54 -7.60 15.32
CA GLN A 280 -7.39 -7.97 16.45
C GLN A 280 -8.65 -7.11 16.43
N VAL A 281 -9.75 -7.63 16.97
CA VAL A 281 -10.99 -6.86 17.12
C VAL A 281 -11.41 -6.95 18.58
N MET A 282 -11.72 -5.80 19.18
CA MET A 282 -12.29 -5.68 20.51
C MET A 282 -13.65 -5.01 20.39
N VAL A 283 -14.64 -5.52 21.10
CA VAL A 283 -15.98 -4.94 21.19
C VAL A 283 -16.28 -4.71 22.68
N ASN A 284 -16.60 -3.48 23.06
CA ASN A 284 -16.85 -3.09 24.46
C ASN A 284 -15.75 -3.59 25.42
N ASN A 285 -14.49 -3.33 25.07
CA ASN A 285 -13.29 -3.76 25.80
C ASN A 285 -13.07 -5.27 25.93
N LYS A 286 -13.79 -6.09 25.16
CA LYS A 286 -13.62 -7.54 25.12
C LYS A 286 -13.06 -8.00 23.78
N PRO A 287 -11.98 -8.80 23.74
CA PRO A 287 -11.51 -9.42 22.51
C PRO A 287 -12.62 -10.25 21.86
N LEU A 288 -12.83 -10.03 20.57
CA LEU A 288 -13.82 -10.74 19.79
C LEU A 288 -13.25 -12.06 19.27
N ASP A 289 -13.91 -13.16 19.62
CA ASP A 289 -13.58 -14.46 19.03
C ASP A 289 -14.20 -14.54 17.63
N MET A 290 -13.37 -14.87 16.64
CA MET A 290 -13.75 -14.83 15.22
C MET A 290 -13.31 -16.11 14.55
N GLU A 291 -14.28 -16.80 13.93
CA GLU A 291 -14.00 -18.03 13.18
C GLU A 291 -13.19 -17.79 11.90
N VAL A 292 -13.25 -16.57 11.36
CA VAL A 292 -12.50 -16.11 10.19
C VAL A 292 -11.80 -14.82 10.59
N ALA A 293 -10.49 -14.74 10.37
CA ALA A 293 -9.71 -13.56 10.71
C ALA A 293 -10.18 -12.33 9.89
N PRO A 294 -10.07 -11.10 10.44
CA PRO A 294 -10.30 -9.90 9.66
C PRO A 294 -9.36 -9.84 8.46
N VAL A 295 -9.85 -9.27 7.35
CA VAL A 295 -9.06 -9.09 6.12
C VAL A 295 -9.13 -7.66 5.67
N VAL A 296 -8.09 -7.18 4.99
CA VAL A 296 -8.11 -5.86 4.35
C VAL A 296 -8.46 -6.04 2.87
N ILE A 297 -9.58 -5.48 2.43
CA ILE A 297 -9.99 -5.47 1.02
C ILE A 297 -10.29 -4.04 0.60
N ASN A 298 -9.66 -3.59 -0.48
CA ASN A 298 -9.65 -2.23 -0.99
C ASN A 298 -9.22 -1.22 0.08
N GLY A 299 -8.30 -1.64 0.95
CA GLY A 299 -7.91 -0.87 2.13
C GLY A 299 -8.98 -0.80 3.23
N ARG A 300 -10.07 -1.56 3.16
CA ARG A 300 -11.04 -1.62 4.25
C ARG A 300 -10.85 -2.88 5.06
N THR A 301 -10.71 -2.72 6.38
CA THR A 301 -10.75 -3.86 7.30
C THR A 301 -12.17 -4.42 7.32
N LEU A 302 -12.32 -5.59 6.72
CA LEU A 302 -13.54 -6.37 6.74
C LEU A 302 -13.47 -7.41 7.86
N VAL A 303 -14.55 -7.49 8.61
CA VAL A 303 -14.70 -8.33 9.80
C VAL A 303 -15.93 -9.23 9.62
N PRO A 304 -15.98 -10.42 10.25
CA PRO A 304 -17.15 -11.27 10.18
C PRO A 304 -18.36 -10.57 10.82
N LEU A 305 -19.36 -10.26 10.01
CA LEU A 305 -20.56 -9.52 10.43
C LEU A 305 -21.22 -10.17 11.65
N ARG A 306 -21.40 -11.49 11.60
CA ARG A 306 -22.03 -12.27 12.67
C ARG A 306 -21.29 -12.13 14.01
N ALA A 307 -19.95 -12.15 14.02
CA ALA A 307 -19.19 -12.11 15.27
C ALA A 307 -19.47 -10.81 16.04
N ILE A 308 -19.46 -9.67 15.35
CA ILE A 308 -19.75 -8.38 15.97
C ILE A 308 -21.20 -8.32 16.46
N PHE A 309 -22.15 -8.74 15.62
CA PHE A 309 -23.57 -8.68 15.99
C PHE A 309 -23.91 -9.61 17.15
N GLU A 310 -23.32 -10.80 17.22
CA GLU A 310 -23.49 -11.70 18.37
C GLU A 310 -22.91 -11.12 19.66
N GLU A 311 -21.73 -10.49 19.62
CA GLU A 311 -21.15 -9.83 20.80
C GLU A 311 -21.96 -8.61 21.24
N LEU A 312 -22.56 -7.89 20.29
CA LEU A 312 -23.49 -6.79 20.55
C LEU A 312 -24.92 -7.26 20.88
N GLN A 313 -25.16 -8.57 20.95
CA GLN A 313 -26.47 -9.17 21.25
C GLN A 313 -27.58 -8.77 20.25
N VAL A 314 -27.19 -8.52 19.01
CA VAL A 314 -28.10 -8.19 17.90
C VAL A 314 -28.40 -9.44 17.10
N GLU A 315 -29.68 -9.71 16.87
CA GLU A 315 -30.11 -10.85 16.06
C GLU A 315 -29.84 -10.60 14.57
N LEU A 316 -29.28 -11.61 13.90
CA LEU A 316 -28.95 -11.55 12.48
C LEU A 316 -29.74 -12.60 11.71
N GLU A 317 -30.58 -12.13 10.80
CA GLU A 317 -31.34 -12.97 9.87
C GLU A 317 -30.64 -13.06 8.52
N TRP A 318 -30.60 -14.26 7.93
CA TRP A 318 -30.00 -14.47 6.61
C TRP A 318 -31.05 -14.96 5.60
N ASN A 319 -31.24 -14.20 4.53
CA ASN A 319 -32.02 -14.63 3.38
C ASN A 319 -31.10 -15.20 2.30
N SER A 320 -31.13 -16.53 2.13
CA SER A 320 -30.31 -17.22 1.14
C SER A 320 -30.73 -16.99 -0.31
N GLU A 321 -32.00 -16.70 -0.56
CA GLU A 321 -32.53 -16.49 -1.91
C GLU A 321 -32.05 -15.15 -2.48
N THR A 322 -32.10 -14.10 -1.67
CA THR A 322 -31.63 -12.76 -2.05
C THR A 322 -30.16 -12.50 -1.71
N ARG A 323 -29.52 -13.41 -0.95
CA ARG A 323 -28.17 -13.26 -0.39
C ARG A 323 -28.04 -11.98 0.43
N THR A 324 -29.00 -11.76 1.32
CA THR A 324 -29.10 -10.56 2.14
C THR A 324 -29.01 -10.92 3.62
N ALA A 325 -28.13 -10.22 4.35
CA ALA A 325 -28.10 -10.25 5.81
C ALA A 325 -28.96 -9.09 6.32
N PHE A 326 -29.86 -9.38 7.25
CA PHE A 326 -30.67 -8.41 7.96
C PHE A 326 -30.28 -8.41 9.43
N ALA A 327 -30.24 -7.24 10.03
CA ALA A 327 -30.08 -7.11 11.46
C ALA A 327 -30.93 -5.96 11.97
N THR A 328 -31.51 -6.17 13.15
CA THR A 328 -32.44 -5.21 13.75
C THR A 328 -32.05 -4.99 15.20
N THR A 329 -31.82 -3.73 15.55
CA THR A 329 -31.68 -3.25 16.94
C THR A 329 -32.91 -2.43 17.33
N GLU A 330 -32.92 -1.87 18.55
CA GLU A 330 -33.95 -0.90 18.94
C GLU A 330 -33.90 0.38 18.09
N ASP A 331 -32.72 0.75 17.58
CA ASP A 331 -32.46 2.02 16.90
C ASP A 331 -32.25 1.91 15.38
N ALA A 332 -31.93 0.72 14.88
CA ALA A 332 -31.52 0.52 13.50
C ALA A 332 -32.05 -0.79 12.88
N GLU A 333 -32.57 -0.69 11.65
CA GLU A 333 -32.83 -1.80 10.74
C GLU A 333 -31.81 -1.78 9.60
N ILE A 334 -30.94 -2.78 9.55
CA ILE A 334 -29.83 -2.88 8.61
C ILE A 334 -30.10 -4.01 7.62
N GLY A 335 -29.97 -3.73 6.33
CA GLY A 335 -30.09 -4.69 5.24
C GLY A 335 -28.85 -4.64 4.34
N LEU A 336 -28.11 -5.75 4.26
CA LEU A 336 -26.88 -5.85 3.51
C LEU A 336 -26.97 -6.97 2.46
N SER A 337 -26.96 -6.60 1.18
CA SER A 337 -26.94 -7.57 0.08
C SER A 337 -25.52 -7.83 -0.41
N ILE A 338 -25.12 -9.11 -0.45
CA ILE A 338 -23.75 -9.49 -0.84
C ILE A 338 -23.43 -9.02 -2.26
N GLY A 339 -22.25 -8.41 -2.42
CA GLY A 339 -21.73 -7.91 -3.68
C GLY A 339 -22.30 -6.57 -4.14
N GLN A 340 -23.22 -5.98 -3.37
CA GLN A 340 -23.71 -4.62 -3.64
C GLN A 340 -22.79 -3.58 -3.00
N ALA A 341 -22.66 -2.43 -3.66
CA ALA A 341 -21.89 -1.28 -3.14
C ALA A 341 -22.72 -0.38 -2.21
N GLU A 342 -23.94 -0.81 -1.86
CA GLU A 342 -24.86 -0.09 -0.99
C GLU A 342 -25.52 -1.06 -0.01
N ALA A 343 -25.84 -0.57 1.17
CA ALA A 343 -26.65 -1.21 2.19
C ALA A 343 -27.86 -0.33 2.54
N THR A 344 -28.86 -0.87 3.21
CA THR A 344 -29.99 -0.07 3.71
C THR A 344 -29.91 0.05 5.22
N VAL A 345 -30.02 1.26 5.75
CA VAL A 345 -30.13 1.53 7.20
C VAL A 345 -31.41 2.34 7.42
N ASN A 346 -32.36 1.82 8.22
CA ASN A 346 -33.66 2.44 8.47
C ASN A 346 -34.41 2.82 7.17
N GLY A 347 -34.32 1.97 6.15
CA GLY A 347 -34.92 2.17 4.83
C GLY A 347 -34.20 3.18 3.91
N VAL A 348 -33.10 3.78 4.37
CA VAL A 348 -32.26 4.70 3.58
C VAL A 348 -31.10 3.93 2.96
N SER A 349 -30.81 4.15 1.67
CA SER A 349 -29.63 3.56 1.03
C SER A 349 -28.36 4.30 1.47
N ILE A 350 -27.41 3.57 2.01
CA ILE A 350 -26.10 4.03 2.48
C ILE A 350 -25.02 3.39 1.59
N PRO A 351 -24.14 4.19 0.97
CA PRO A 351 -23.03 3.65 0.20
C PRO A 351 -22.04 2.92 1.10
N LEU A 352 -21.59 1.75 0.66
CA LEU A 352 -20.54 0.99 1.33
C LEU A 352 -19.18 1.37 0.75
N GLU A 353 -18.20 1.54 1.64
CA GLU A 353 -16.82 1.78 1.23
C GLU A 353 -16.18 0.54 0.58
N ALA A 354 -16.71 -0.65 0.88
CA ALA A 354 -16.40 -1.90 0.19
C ALA A 354 -17.65 -2.81 0.15
N PRO A 355 -17.96 -3.47 -0.99
CA PRO A 355 -19.09 -4.39 -1.06
C PRO A 355 -18.98 -5.53 -0.04
N GLY A 356 -20.08 -5.85 0.64
CA GLY A 356 -20.15 -7.02 1.51
C GLY A 356 -19.80 -8.29 0.74
N THR A 357 -18.86 -9.08 1.25
CA THR A 357 -18.32 -10.25 0.53
C THR A 357 -18.43 -11.52 1.37
N ILE A 358 -18.29 -12.68 0.74
CA ILE A 358 -18.24 -13.97 1.45
C ILE A 358 -16.82 -14.50 1.37
N ILE A 359 -16.18 -14.69 2.53
CA ILE A 359 -14.84 -15.26 2.66
C ILE A 359 -14.93 -16.43 3.63
N GLU A 360 -14.44 -17.59 3.22
CA GLU A 360 -14.49 -18.83 4.02
C GLU A 360 -15.91 -19.15 4.55
N GLY A 361 -16.95 -18.76 3.80
CA GLY A 361 -18.35 -18.97 4.18
C GLY A 361 -18.86 -18.02 5.28
N ARG A 362 -18.19 -16.89 5.52
CA ARG A 362 -18.66 -15.81 6.40
C ARG A 362 -18.88 -14.53 5.63
N THR A 363 -19.94 -13.80 5.98
CA THR A 363 -20.21 -12.46 5.46
C THR A 363 -19.24 -11.47 6.10
N MET A 364 -18.40 -10.87 5.28
CA MET A 364 -17.36 -9.90 5.67
C MET A 364 -17.79 -8.50 5.24
N VAL A 365 -17.71 -7.55 6.17
CA VAL A 365 -18.23 -6.18 5.99
C VAL A 365 -17.29 -5.20 6.66
N SER A 366 -17.19 -3.97 6.14
CA SER A 366 -16.30 -2.98 6.73
C SER A 366 -16.69 -2.69 8.17
N VAL A 367 -15.69 -2.68 9.05
CA VAL A 367 -15.92 -2.48 10.48
C VAL A 367 -16.57 -1.12 10.77
N ARG A 368 -16.17 -0.08 10.02
CA ARG A 368 -16.75 1.27 10.12
C ARG A 368 -18.24 1.27 9.80
N PHE A 369 -18.68 0.62 8.73
CA PHE A 369 -20.10 0.56 8.37
C PHE A 369 -20.92 -0.10 9.48
N ILE A 370 -20.41 -1.19 10.06
CA ILE A 370 -21.10 -1.89 11.15
C ILE A 370 -21.27 -0.95 12.34
N ALA A 371 -20.18 -0.30 12.75
CA ALA A 371 -20.22 0.57 13.92
C ALA A 371 -21.11 1.80 13.71
N GLU A 372 -20.96 2.51 12.58
CA GLU A 372 -21.81 3.67 12.27
C GLU A 372 -23.30 3.32 12.21
N SER A 373 -23.64 2.17 11.62
CA SER A 373 -25.03 1.71 11.51
C SER A 373 -25.64 1.34 12.87
N LEU A 374 -24.80 1.08 13.87
CA LEU A 374 -25.20 0.69 15.23
C LEU A 374 -24.98 1.81 16.26
N GLY A 375 -24.56 3.01 15.84
CA GLY A 375 -24.23 4.10 16.74
C GLY A 375 -22.98 3.85 17.61
N ALA A 376 -22.09 2.97 17.19
CA ALA A 376 -20.82 2.69 17.85
C ALA A 376 -19.68 3.53 17.26
N GLU A 377 -18.68 3.82 18.09
CA GLU A 377 -17.42 4.42 17.68
C GLU A 377 -16.40 3.31 17.34
N VAL A 378 -15.51 3.61 16.39
CA VAL A 378 -14.41 2.71 16.00
C VAL A 378 -13.10 3.43 16.16
N ASP A 379 -12.24 2.85 16.99
CA ASP A 379 -10.85 3.25 17.16
C ASP A 379 -9.91 2.17 16.64
N TRP A 380 -8.68 2.59 16.34
CA TRP A 380 -7.60 1.68 15.99
C TRP A 380 -6.40 1.88 16.91
N ILE A 381 -5.93 0.78 17.52
CA ILE A 381 -4.68 0.74 18.29
C ILE A 381 -3.56 0.23 17.38
N ALA A 382 -2.71 1.16 16.95
CA ALA A 382 -1.59 0.95 16.05
C ALA A 382 -0.63 -0.16 16.52
N GLU A 383 -0.21 -0.08 17.77
CA GLU A 383 0.86 -0.88 18.35
C GLU A 383 0.50 -2.37 18.42
N THR A 384 -0.78 -2.68 18.57
CA THR A 384 -1.30 -4.04 18.70
C THR A 384 -2.15 -4.48 17.52
N ARG A 385 -2.28 -3.63 16.49
CA ARG A 385 -3.15 -3.83 15.32
C ARG A 385 -4.58 -4.17 15.70
N THR A 386 -5.16 -3.43 16.65
CA THR A 386 -6.47 -3.74 17.23
C THR A 386 -7.52 -2.74 16.77
N VAL A 387 -8.59 -3.20 16.12
CA VAL A 387 -9.83 -2.44 15.98
C VAL A 387 -10.57 -2.50 17.31
N VAL A 388 -10.94 -1.34 17.86
CA VAL A 388 -11.76 -1.21 19.06
C VAL A 388 -13.12 -0.65 18.66
N ILE A 389 -14.19 -1.36 18.99
CA ILE A 389 -15.57 -0.95 18.75
C ILE A 389 -16.20 -0.68 20.11
N GLU A 390 -16.64 0.55 20.35
CA GLU A 390 -17.31 0.94 21.59
C GLU A 390 -18.71 1.47 21.31
N MET A 391 -19.72 0.89 21.95
CA MET A 391 -21.08 1.43 21.88
C MET A 391 -21.13 2.76 22.61
N SER A 392 -21.58 3.82 21.94
CA SER A 392 -21.79 5.10 22.61
C SER A 392 -22.84 4.92 23.72
N HIS A 393 -22.47 5.24 24.95
CA HIS A 393 -23.39 5.20 26.09
C HIS A 393 -24.17 6.51 26.13
N GLU A 394 -25.51 6.45 26.07
CA GLU A 394 -26.37 7.54 26.55
C GLU A 394 -26.46 7.57 28.08
#